data_AF-A0A954R6J2-F1
#
_entry.id   AF-A0A954R6J2-F1
#
_cell.length_a   1.000
_cell.length_b   1.000
_cell.length_c   1.000
_cell.angle_alpha   90.00
_cell.angle_beta   90.00
_cell.angle_gamma   90.00
#
_symmetry.space_group_name_H-M   'P 1'
#
loop_
_entity.id
_entity.type
_entity.pdbx_description
1 polymer ?
#
loop_
_entity_poly.entity_id
_entity_poly.type
_entity_poly.pdbx_seq_one_letter_code
_entity_poly.pdbx_strand_id
1 'polypeptide(L)'
;ANGFRHTSWFERGNKNVSYDFWIDAETKRLVVEQIPGVNILDPNKIYDEPASNQVRVGSLKYDIRFGVELDDSLFGFDVPEGYTLTVVDAVKVTEEEVIEFLGMVAEYFDNTFPDRMPQFDYGAEHIRLKQVQAKSKEERTPVEDRLVEAIDKYMQMSLGGPGPTYEFMQANIVEGSWRYIGKGVKLGDGERIVCWYRPKDSQSFRVVYGDLSVKSMAADDLPLQVEP
;
A
#
# COMPACT_ATOMS: atom_id res chain seq x y z
N ALA A 1 -36.95 11.32 -9.73
CA ALA A 1 -35.99 11.93 -10.68
C ALA A 1 -36.12 11.22 -12.03
N ASN A 2 -36.15 11.97 -13.14
CA ASN A 2 -36.09 11.39 -14.49
C ASN A 2 -34.65 10.92 -14.75
N GLY A 3 -34.30 9.73 -14.26
CA GLY A 3 -32.94 9.23 -14.33
C GLY A 3 -32.89 7.72 -14.44
N PHE A 4 -31.79 7.23 -15.01
CA PHE A 4 -31.50 5.81 -15.06
C PHE A 4 -30.81 5.43 -13.75
N ARG A 5 -31.36 4.44 -13.05
CA ARG A 5 -30.64 3.76 -11.97
C ARG A 5 -29.87 2.59 -12.56
N HIS A 6 -28.57 2.54 -12.29
CA HIS A 6 -27.74 1.39 -12.60
C HIS A 6 -27.22 0.78 -11.29
N THR A 7 -27.43 -0.52 -11.13
CA THR A 7 -26.90 -1.30 -10.01
C THR A 7 -25.80 -2.22 -10.53
N SER A 8 -24.58 -2.06 -10.00
CA SER A 8 -23.47 -2.96 -10.30
C SER A 8 -23.17 -3.85 -9.09
N TRP A 9 -22.80 -5.09 -9.35
CA TRP A 9 -22.47 -6.08 -8.33
C TRP A 9 -21.02 -6.50 -8.48
N PHE A 10 -20.32 -6.59 -7.35
CA PHE A 10 -18.96 -7.09 -7.32
C PHE A 10 -18.81 -8.10 -6.18
N GLU A 11 -18.17 -9.22 -6.50
CA GLU A 11 -17.69 -10.16 -5.48
C GLU A 11 -16.36 -9.62 -4.93
N ARG A 12 -16.30 -9.38 -3.62
CA ARG A 12 -15.06 -9.01 -2.93
C ARG A 12 -14.90 -9.85 -1.68
N GLY A 13 -14.16 -10.96 -1.80
CA GLY A 13 -14.10 -12.00 -0.76
C GLY A 13 -15.44 -12.74 -0.65
N ASN A 14 -15.89 -13.04 0.59
CA ASN A 14 -17.16 -13.74 0.85
C ASN A 14 -18.38 -12.80 0.93
N LYS A 15 -18.30 -11.56 0.41
CA LYS A 15 -19.37 -10.55 0.51
C LYS A 15 -19.74 -10.02 -0.87
N ASN A 16 -21.04 -9.98 -1.14
CA ASN A 16 -21.61 -9.26 -2.27
C ASN A 16 -21.70 -7.78 -1.89
N VAL A 17 -21.03 -6.92 -2.66
CA VAL A 17 -21.20 -5.47 -2.57
C VAL A 17 -21.97 -4.99 -3.79
N SER A 18 -22.92 -4.09 -3.57
CA SER A 18 -23.63 -3.38 -4.64
C SER A 18 -23.24 -1.92 -4.66
N TYR A 19 -23.33 -1.32 -5.85
CA TYR A 19 -23.15 0.11 -6.09
C TYR A 19 -24.38 0.57 -6.85
N ASP A 20 -25.02 1.63 -6.39
CA ASP A 20 -26.11 2.26 -7.12
C ASP A 20 -25.69 3.64 -7.63
N PHE A 21 -25.91 3.86 -8.91
CA PHE A 21 -25.69 5.13 -9.58
C PHE A 21 -27.00 5.63 -10.17
N TRP A 22 -27.31 6.89 -9.96
CA TRP A 22 -28.38 7.57 -10.66
C TRP A 22 -27.77 8.56 -11.64
N ILE A 23 -28.15 8.42 -12.90
CA ILE A 23 -27.70 9.28 -14.00
C ILE A 23 -28.90 10.05 -14.51
N ASP A 24 -28.77 11.37 -14.57
CA ASP A 24 -29.78 12.23 -15.18
C ASP A 24 -29.94 11.89 -16.67
N ALA A 25 -31.17 11.62 -17.10
CA ALA A 25 -31.42 11.04 -18.42
C ALA A 25 -31.12 12.01 -19.57
N GLU A 26 -31.21 13.31 -19.33
CA GLU A 26 -31.02 14.36 -20.34
C GLU A 26 -29.56 14.78 -20.41
N THR A 27 -28.96 15.14 -19.28
CA THR A 27 -27.60 15.66 -19.20
C THR A 27 -26.53 14.56 -19.18
N LYS A 28 -26.92 13.31 -18.94
CA LYS A 28 -26.03 12.15 -18.78
C LYS A 28 -25.03 12.31 -17.63
N ARG A 29 -25.31 13.18 -16.66
CA ARG A 29 -24.47 13.43 -15.49
C ARG A 29 -24.86 12.51 -14.33
N LEU A 30 -23.86 12.10 -13.56
CA LEU A 30 -24.06 11.38 -12.30
C LEU A 30 -24.71 12.33 -11.28
N VAL A 31 -25.86 11.98 -10.73
CA VAL A 31 -26.55 12.81 -9.73
C VAL A 31 -26.51 12.21 -8.33
N VAL A 32 -26.42 10.88 -8.22
CA VAL A 32 -26.28 10.17 -6.95
C VAL A 32 -25.38 8.97 -7.12
N GLU A 33 -24.48 8.76 -6.15
CA GLU A 33 -23.71 7.53 -5.94
C GLU A 33 -24.00 7.00 -4.54
N GLN A 34 -24.30 5.70 -4.43
CA GLN A 34 -24.53 5.05 -3.14
C GLN A 34 -23.74 3.74 -3.01
N ILE A 35 -23.00 3.61 -1.90
CA ILE A 35 -22.12 2.47 -1.61
C ILE A 35 -22.21 2.12 -0.13
N PRO A 36 -22.58 0.89 0.27
CA PRO A 36 -23.16 -0.12 -0.59
C PRO A 36 -24.56 0.33 -1.08
N GLY A 37 -25.04 -0.24 -2.19
CA GLY A 37 -26.31 0.12 -2.81
C GLY A 37 -27.53 -0.10 -1.90
N VAL A 38 -28.70 0.38 -2.31
CA VAL A 38 -29.94 0.42 -1.49
C VAL A 38 -30.46 -0.94 -1.06
N ASN A 39 -30.03 -2.00 -1.74
CA ASN A 39 -30.34 -3.38 -1.37
C ASN A 39 -29.57 -3.86 -0.12
N ILE A 40 -28.51 -3.15 0.28
CA ILE A 40 -27.73 -3.44 1.48
C ILE A 40 -27.90 -2.31 2.51
N LEU A 41 -27.91 -1.05 2.05
CA LEU A 41 -28.02 0.13 2.90
C LEU A 41 -29.24 0.96 2.53
N ASP A 42 -30.26 1.02 3.38
CA ASP A 42 -31.35 1.97 3.22
C ASP A 42 -30.99 3.27 3.97
N PRO A 43 -30.72 4.39 3.28
CA PRO A 43 -30.33 5.64 3.92
C PRO A 43 -31.44 6.24 4.80
N ASN A 44 -32.69 5.78 4.68
CA ASN A 44 -33.81 6.22 5.52
C ASN A 44 -33.97 5.38 6.79
N LYS A 45 -33.19 4.31 6.94
CA LYS A 45 -33.22 3.43 8.10
C LYS A 45 -32.11 3.80 9.07
N ILE A 46 -32.47 4.07 10.32
CA ILE A 46 -31.52 4.19 11.42
C ILE A 46 -31.12 2.76 11.82
N TYR A 47 -29.83 2.47 11.83
CA TYR A 47 -29.28 1.19 12.27
C TYR A 47 -28.74 1.36 13.70
N ASP A 48 -29.43 0.78 14.68
CA ASP A 48 -29.14 0.98 16.11
C ASP A 48 -27.95 0.15 16.64
N GLU A 49 -27.44 -0.81 15.87
CA GLU A 49 -26.31 -1.65 16.29
C GLU A 49 -24.99 -1.20 15.67
N PRO A 50 -23.91 -1.03 16.46
CA PRO A 50 -22.57 -0.90 15.92
C PRO A 50 -22.20 -2.25 15.31
N ALA A 51 -22.41 -2.38 14.00
CA ALA A 51 -22.07 -3.59 13.29
C ALA A 51 -20.57 -3.86 13.47
N SER A 52 -20.27 -4.97 14.15
CA SER A 52 -18.92 -5.38 14.54
C SER A 52 -17.91 -5.23 13.40
N ASN A 53 -16.91 -4.37 13.62
CA ASN A 53 -15.60 -4.24 12.99
C ASN A 53 -15.41 -4.40 11.46
N GLN A 54 -16.44 -4.49 10.62
CA GLN A 54 -16.27 -4.68 9.16
C GLN A 54 -17.40 -4.16 8.26
N VAL A 55 -18.40 -3.45 8.78
CA VAL A 55 -19.39 -2.82 7.88
C VAL A 55 -18.80 -1.50 7.41
N ARG A 56 -18.46 -1.44 6.12
CA ARG A 56 -18.20 -0.17 5.43
C ARG A 56 -19.33 0.78 5.82
N VAL A 57 -18.98 1.88 6.48
CA VAL A 57 -19.90 3.00 6.65
C VAL A 57 -20.41 3.32 5.26
N GLY A 58 -21.71 3.16 5.06
CA GLY A 58 -22.31 3.48 3.78
C GLY A 58 -22.04 4.93 3.42
N SER A 59 -21.79 5.22 2.15
CA SER A 59 -21.65 6.56 1.61
C SER A 59 -22.79 6.82 0.64
N LEU A 60 -23.45 7.96 0.81
CA LEU A 60 -24.39 8.52 -0.14
C LEU A 60 -23.82 9.87 -0.58
N LYS A 61 -23.48 9.98 -1.86
CA LYS A 61 -23.08 11.24 -2.48
C LYS A 61 -24.23 11.70 -3.38
N TYR A 62 -24.76 12.88 -3.11
CA TYR A 62 -25.90 13.45 -3.82
C TYR A 62 -25.68 14.96 -4.02
N ASP A 63 -26.58 15.62 -4.74
CA ASP A 63 -26.46 17.04 -5.12
C ASP A 63 -25.16 17.35 -5.86
N ILE A 64 -24.70 16.39 -6.67
CA ILE A 64 -23.47 16.50 -7.44
C ILE A 64 -23.67 17.54 -8.55
N ARG A 65 -22.87 18.60 -8.52
CA ARG A 65 -22.87 19.66 -9.54
C ARG A 65 -21.55 19.67 -10.30
N PHE A 66 -21.64 19.74 -11.63
CA PHE A 66 -20.48 19.76 -12.53
C PHE A 66 -20.32 21.14 -13.16
N GLY A 67 -19.06 21.55 -13.35
CA GLY A 67 -18.72 22.83 -13.99
C GLY A 67 -19.13 24.04 -13.16
N VAL A 68 -19.17 23.88 -11.84
CA VAL A 68 -19.36 25.01 -10.91
C VAL A 68 -18.02 25.71 -10.78
N GLU A 69 -18.00 27.03 -10.99
CA GLU A 69 -16.86 27.86 -10.67
C GLU A 69 -16.73 27.91 -9.13
N LEU A 70 -15.55 27.53 -8.64
CA LEU A 70 -15.24 27.53 -7.21
C LEU A 70 -14.22 28.63 -6.95
N ASP A 71 -14.37 29.31 -5.83
CA ASP A 71 -13.44 30.36 -5.39
C ASP A 71 -12.08 29.74 -5.04
N ASP A 72 -10.98 30.29 -5.56
CA ASP A 72 -9.61 29.81 -5.31
C ASP A 72 -9.26 29.80 -3.82
N SER A 73 -9.88 30.68 -3.02
CA SER A 73 -9.70 30.71 -1.56
C SER A 73 -10.17 29.42 -0.86
N LEU A 74 -11.04 28.62 -1.48
CA LEU A 74 -11.43 27.30 -0.97
C LEU A 74 -10.28 26.28 -1.01
N PHE A 75 -9.23 26.58 -1.76
CA PHE A 75 -8.04 25.74 -1.93
C PHE A 75 -6.78 26.39 -1.32
N GLY A 76 -6.96 27.43 -0.49
CA GLY A 76 -5.87 28.07 0.23
C GLY A 76 -5.21 27.12 1.25
N PHE A 77 -3.88 27.21 1.34
CA PHE A 77 -3.09 26.49 2.35
C PHE A 77 -2.75 27.37 3.56
N ASP A 78 -3.35 28.54 3.66
CA ASP A 78 -3.16 29.45 4.79
C ASP A 78 -3.67 28.79 6.07
N VAL A 79 -2.83 28.79 7.09
CA VAL A 79 -3.17 28.22 8.41
C VAL A 79 -4.23 29.12 9.04
N PRO A 80 -5.41 28.59 9.43
CA PRO A 80 -6.46 29.41 10.02
C PRO A 80 -6.01 30.07 11.33
N GLU A 81 -6.60 31.20 11.68
CA GLU A 81 -6.32 31.89 12.94
C GLU A 81 -6.54 30.95 14.14
N GLY A 82 -5.59 30.96 15.09
CA GLY A 82 -5.63 30.09 16.27
C GLY A 82 -5.08 28.67 16.04
N TYR A 83 -4.67 28.32 14.81
CA TYR A 83 -3.98 27.07 14.51
C TYR A 83 -2.47 27.29 14.32
N THR A 84 -1.69 26.25 14.59
CA THR A 84 -0.24 26.22 14.39
C THR A 84 0.10 25.14 13.38
N LEU A 85 0.92 25.48 12.37
CA LEU A 85 1.49 24.48 11.47
C LEU A 85 2.60 23.71 12.19
N THR A 86 2.40 22.41 12.36
CA THR A 86 3.46 21.50 12.81
C THR A 86 4.00 20.77 11.60
N VAL A 87 5.24 21.07 11.23
CA VAL A 87 5.98 20.26 10.25
C VAL A 87 6.61 19.10 11.02
N VAL A 88 6.21 17.88 10.69
CA VAL A 88 6.84 16.66 11.21
C VAL A 88 7.89 16.23 10.20
N ASP A 89 9.11 15.96 10.68
CA ASP A 89 10.16 15.45 9.81
C ASP A 89 9.72 14.14 9.15
N ALA A 90 10.06 14.00 7.87
CA ALA A 90 9.85 12.75 7.16
C ALA A 90 10.55 11.61 7.91
N VAL A 91 9.84 10.50 8.07
CA VAL A 91 10.38 9.28 8.65
C VAL A 91 11.54 8.82 7.78
N LYS A 92 12.74 8.75 8.37
CA LYS A 92 13.93 8.30 7.66
C LYS A 92 14.07 6.81 7.82
N VAL A 93 14.02 6.11 6.70
CA VAL A 93 14.33 4.68 6.60
C VAL A 93 15.76 4.52 6.12
N THR A 94 16.51 3.66 6.80
CA THR A 94 17.92 3.34 6.46
C THR A 94 18.04 2.17 5.49
N GLU A 95 19.20 2.05 4.83
CA GLU A 95 19.52 0.88 3.99
C GLU A 95 19.51 -0.42 4.81
N GLU A 96 20.02 -0.37 6.04
CA GLU A 96 20.07 -1.51 6.96
C GLU A 96 18.68 -2.03 7.31
N GLU A 97 17.72 -1.15 7.61
CA GLU A 97 16.33 -1.53 7.87
C GLU A 97 15.66 -2.23 6.67
N VAL A 98 16.00 -1.82 5.44
CA VAL A 98 15.50 -2.49 4.23
C VAL A 98 16.11 -3.88 4.07
N ILE A 99 17.41 -4.04 4.32
CA ILE A 99 18.10 -5.32 4.23
C ILE A 99 17.58 -6.28 5.31
N GLU A 100 17.39 -5.81 6.54
CA GLU A 100 16.82 -6.58 7.63
C GLU A 100 15.40 -7.05 7.27
N PHE A 101 14.57 -6.15 6.74
CA PHE A 101 13.22 -6.49 6.30
C PHE A 101 13.21 -7.52 5.16
N LEU A 102 14.13 -7.41 4.19
CA LEU A 102 14.31 -8.40 3.13
C LEU A 102 14.67 -9.78 3.71
N GLY A 103 15.51 -9.82 4.75
CA GLY A 103 15.81 -11.04 5.48
C GLY A 103 14.58 -11.66 6.14
N MET A 104 13.81 -10.87 6.90
CA MET A 104 12.56 -11.32 7.52
C MET A 104 11.56 -11.86 6.49
N VAL A 105 11.45 -11.18 5.36
CA VAL A 105 10.62 -11.63 4.23
C VAL A 105 11.09 -12.99 3.74
N ALA A 106 12.38 -13.18 3.46
CA ALA A 106 12.89 -14.46 2.97
C ALA A 106 12.65 -15.59 3.99
N GLU A 107 12.87 -15.36 5.28
CA GLU A 107 12.58 -16.33 6.34
C GLU A 107 11.09 -16.70 6.36
N TYR A 108 10.20 -15.72 6.21
CA TYR A 108 8.75 -15.93 6.16
C TYR A 108 8.30 -16.74 4.94
N PHE A 109 9.02 -16.62 3.83
CA PHE A 109 8.82 -17.40 2.60
C PHE A 109 9.77 -18.61 2.53
N ASP A 110 9.89 -19.35 3.63
CA ASP A 110 10.61 -20.62 3.72
C ASP A 110 12.10 -20.49 3.32
N ASN A 111 12.77 -19.48 3.90
CA ASN A 111 14.16 -19.12 3.61
C ASN A 111 14.44 -18.89 2.11
N THR A 112 13.45 -18.34 1.41
CA THR A 112 13.51 -18.12 -0.03
C THR A 112 12.95 -16.75 -0.35
N PHE A 113 13.68 -15.99 -1.15
CA PHE A 113 13.20 -14.72 -1.66
C PHE A 113 12.06 -14.97 -2.68
N PRO A 114 10.93 -14.26 -2.54
CA PRO A 114 9.77 -14.40 -3.43
C PRO A 114 10.07 -13.94 -4.85
N ASP A 115 9.14 -14.17 -5.78
CA ASP A 115 9.33 -13.85 -7.19
C ASP A 115 9.33 -12.35 -7.51
N ARG A 116 8.65 -11.58 -6.66
CA ARG A 116 8.58 -10.12 -6.67
C ARG A 116 8.75 -9.61 -5.25
N MET A 117 9.08 -8.32 -5.12
CA MET A 117 9.02 -7.64 -3.82
C MET A 117 7.60 -7.81 -3.24
N PRO A 118 7.45 -8.40 -2.03
CA PRO A 118 6.13 -8.63 -1.47
C PRO A 118 5.36 -7.34 -1.25
N GLN A 119 4.08 -7.42 -1.58
CA GLN A 119 3.10 -6.37 -1.36
C GLN A 119 2.14 -6.91 -0.30
N PHE A 120 2.38 -6.57 0.97
CA PHE A 120 1.49 -6.96 2.07
C PHE A 120 0.27 -6.05 2.24
N ASP A 121 0.02 -5.13 1.31
CA ASP A 121 -1.15 -4.25 1.24
C ASP A 121 -2.28 -4.82 0.36
N TYR A 122 -1.96 -5.70 -0.60
CA TYR A 122 -2.94 -6.44 -1.41
C TYR A 122 -2.42 -7.79 -1.91
N GLY A 123 -3.27 -8.57 -2.59
CA GLY A 123 -2.86 -9.85 -3.18
C GLY A 123 -2.73 -11.01 -2.19
N ALA A 124 -2.02 -12.06 -2.60
CA ALA A 124 -1.91 -13.31 -1.84
C ALA A 124 -1.10 -13.13 -0.55
N GLU A 125 -0.07 -12.28 -0.60
CA GLU A 125 0.83 -11.97 0.50
C GLU A 125 0.07 -11.21 1.61
N HIS A 126 -0.79 -10.26 1.24
CA HIS A 126 -1.71 -9.61 2.17
C HIS A 126 -2.67 -10.60 2.84
N ILE A 127 -3.27 -11.51 2.07
CA ILE A 127 -4.19 -12.53 2.62
C ILE A 127 -3.46 -13.43 3.61
N ARG A 128 -2.25 -13.89 3.26
CA ARG A 128 -1.41 -14.71 4.13
C ARG A 128 -1.04 -13.97 5.41
N LEU A 129 -0.64 -12.70 5.31
CA LEU A 129 -0.35 -11.88 6.48
C LEU A 129 -1.59 -11.69 7.37
N LYS A 130 -2.77 -11.45 6.78
CA LYS A 130 -4.02 -11.33 7.54
C LYS A 130 -4.37 -12.59 8.32
N GLN A 131 -4.11 -13.78 7.75
CA GLN A 131 -4.28 -15.05 8.45
C GLN A 131 -3.33 -15.16 9.64
N VAL A 132 -2.06 -14.72 9.49
CA VAL A 132 -1.10 -14.68 10.59
C VAL A 132 -1.49 -13.66 11.66
N GLN A 133 -1.95 -12.47 11.26
CA GLN A 133 -2.43 -11.44 12.19
C GLN A 133 -3.67 -11.89 12.98
N ALA A 134 -4.50 -12.77 12.41
CA ALA A 134 -5.67 -13.32 13.08
C ALA A 134 -5.34 -14.38 14.16
N LYS A 135 -4.14 -14.98 14.11
CA LYS A 135 -3.62 -15.87 15.17
C LYS A 135 -3.36 -15.07 16.44
N SER A 136 -3.50 -15.71 17.61
CA SER A 136 -3.00 -15.15 18.87
C SER A 136 -1.47 -15.04 18.83
N LYS A 137 -0.88 -14.22 19.70
CA LYS A 137 0.59 -14.03 19.71
C LYS A 137 1.32 -15.35 20.02
N GLU A 138 0.73 -16.21 20.85
CA GLU A 138 1.28 -17.51 21.27
C GLU A 138 1.24 -18.56 20.15
N GLU A 139 0.37 -18.40 19.16
CA GLU A 139 0.21 -19.31 18.02
C GLU A 139 1.13 -18.95 16.84
N ARG A 140 1.78 -17.78 16.89
CA ARG A 140 2.70 -17.32 15.84
C ARG A 140 4.07 -17.95 16.03
N THR A 141 4.67 -18.37 14.93
CA THR A 141 6.10 -18.70 14.91
C THR A 141 6.94 -17.44 15.18
N PRO A 142 8.21 -17.58 15.62
CA PRO A 142 9.08 -16.42 15.84
C PRO A 142 9.32 -15.54 14.59
N VAL A 143 9.27 -16.13 13.39
CA VAL A 143 9.38 -15.39 12.12
C VAL A 143 8.09 -14.63 11.82
N GLU A 144 6.94 -15.26 12.04
CA GLU A 144 5.63 -14.61 11.89
C GLU A 144 5.47 -13.42 12.83
N ASP A 145 5.86 -13.57 14.10
CA ASP A 145 5.74 -12.50 15.09
C ASP A 145 6.63 -11.30 14.73
N ARG A 146 7.91 -11.54 14.39
CA ARG A 146 8.83 -10.48 13.94
C ARG A 146 8.34 -9.75 12.69
N LEU A 147 7.82 -10.47 11.70
CA LEU A 147 7.31 -9.83 10.49
C LEU A 147 6.07 -8.98 10.78
N VAL A 148 5.14 -9.47 11.61
CA VAL A 148 3.95 -8.68 12.01
C VAL A 148 4.37 -7.42 12.77
N GLU A 149 5.27 -7.55 13.75
CA GLU A 149 5.77 -6.39 14.51
C GLU A 149 6.47 -5.37 13.61
N ALA A 150 7.28 -5.82 12.65
CA ALA A 150 7.92 -4.94 11.67
C ALA A 150 6.89 -4.21 10.80
N ILE A 151 5.88 -4.92 10.27
CA ILE A 151 4.85 -4.29 9.44
C ILE A 151 4.00 -3.31 10.26
N ASP A 152 3.64 -3.66 11.49
CA ASP A 152 2.89 -2.77 12.38
C ASP A 152 3.69 -1.51 12.73
N LYS A 153 5.01 -1.63 12.98
CA LYS A 153 5.92 -0.48 13.16
C LYS A 153 5.80 0.49 11.98
N TYR A 154 5.97 0.01 10.76
CA TYR A 154 5.98 0.89 9.57
C TYR A 154 4.60 1.45 9.23
N MET A 155 3.51 0.71 9.52
CA MET A 155 2.15 1.23 9.40
C MET A 155 1.87 2.36 10.40
N GLN A 156 2.34 2.23 11.65
CA GLN A 156 2.18 3.28 12.67
C GLN A 156 2.96 4.55 12.32
N MET A 157 4.04 4.42 11.56
CA MET A 157 4.81 5.53 11.01
C MET A 157 4.15 6.20 9.80
N SER A 158 2.95 5.75 9.39
CA SER A 158 2.22 6.26 8.22
C SER A 158 3.00 6.19 6.90
N LEU A 159 3.90 5.21 6.76
CA LEU A 159 4.65 5.00 5.53
C LEU A 159 3.77 4.37 4.45
N GLY A 160 3.94 4.80 3.21
CA GLY A 160 3.11 4.46 2.04
C GLY A 160 3.27 3.04 1.49
N GLY A 161 3.57 2.04 2.32
CA GLY A 161 3.73 0.67 1.86
C GLY A 161 3.99 -0.33 2.99
N PRO A 162 3.93 -1.63 2.69
CA PRO A 162 4.16 -2.68 3.66
C PRO A 162 5.66 -2.83 3.93
N GLY A 163 6.17 -2.05 4.88
CA GLY A 163 7.56 -2.08 5.31
C GLY A 163 8.39 -0.86 4.89
N PRO A 164 9.72 -0.92 5.08
CA PRO A 164 10.63 0.20 4.89
C PRO A 164 10.91 0.53 3.41
N THR A 165 10.71 -0.43 2.50
CA THR A 165 11.21 -0.37 1.13
C THR A 165 10.66 0.81 0.32
N TYR A 166 9.37 1.10 0.42
CA TYR A 166 8.76 2.17 -0.38
C TYR A 166 9.31 3.55 -0.03
N GLU A 167 9.37 3.86 1.27
CA GLU A 167 9.96 5.11 1.75
C GLU A 167 11.44 5.20 1.39
N PHE A 168 12.18 4.11 1.56
CA PHE A 168 13.59 4.07 1.16
C PHE A 168 13.78 4.36 -0.33
N MET A 169 12.94 3.78 -1.19
CA MET A 169 12.97 4.01 -2.62
C MET A 169 12.68 5.47 -2.99
N GLN A 170 11.74 6.13 -2.30
CA GLN A 170 11.45 7.54 -2.57
C GLN A 170 12.53 8.48 -2.05
N ALA A 171 13.01 8.23 -0.83
CA ALA A 171 13.90 9.13 -0.13
C ALA A 171 15.36 9.01 -0.59
N ASN A 172 15.87 7.78 -0.78
CA ASN A 172 17.32 7.52 -0.80
C ASN A 172 17.90 7.14 -2.17
N ILE A 173 17.09 6.65 -3.11
CA ILE A 173 17.61 6.14 -4.39
C ILE A 173 17.12 6.97 -5.58
N VAL A 174 17.81 6.82 -6.70
CA VAL A 174 17.42 7.42 -7.97
C VAL A 174 16.14 6.76 -8.47
N GLU A 175 15.17 7.57 -8.90
CA GLU A 175 13.90 7.09 -9.44
C GLU A 175 14.14 6.07 -10.56
N GLY A 176 13.37 4.98 -10.55
CA GLY A 176 13.50 3.92 -11.54
C GLY A 176 14.77 3.07 -11.45
N SER A 177 15.68 3.30 -10.50
CA SER A 177 16.92 2.49 -10.37
C SER A 177 16.73 1.15 -9.65
N TRP A 178 15.66 0.99 -8.87
CA TRP A 178 15.37 -0.24 -8.14
C TRP A 178 15.07 -1.41 -9.08
N ARG A 179 15.75 -2.54 -8.90
CA ARG A 179 15.46 -3.80 -9.58
C ARG A 179 15.45 -4.93 -8.58
N TYR A 180 14.37 -5.70 -8.57
CA TYR A 180 14.25 -6.91 -7.76
C TYR A 180 14.32 -8.13 -8.67
N ILE A 181 15.22 -9.06 -8.35
CA ILE A 181 15.44 -10.32 -9.07
C ILE A 181 15.57 -11.51 -8.10
N GLY A 182 15.00 -11.39 -6.91
CA GLY A 182 15.13 -12.36 -5.82
C GLY A 182 14.44 -13.70 -6.05
N LYS A 183 13.71 -13.89 -7.16
CA LYS A 183 12.93 -15.10 -7.41
C LYS A 183 13.70 -16.39 -7.16
N GLY A 184 13.31 -17.10 -6.09
CA GLY A 184 13.85 -18.41 -5.76
C GLY A 184 15.29 -18.39 -5.20
N VAL A 185 15.86 -17.22 -4.95
CA VAL A 185 17.15 -17.08 -4.27
C VAL A 185 16.98 -17.57 -2.82
N LYS A 186 17.92 -18.37 -2.32
CA LYS A 186 17.89 -18.86 -0.95
C LYS A 186 18.54 -17.86 -0.01
N LEU A 187 17.97 -17.71 1.19
CA LEU A 187 18.59 -16.93 2.25
C LEU A 187 19.93 -17.58 2.64
N GLY A 188 21.00 -16.79 2.67
CA GLY A 188 22.38 -17.26 2.88
C GLY A 188 23.18 -17.48 1.59
N ASP A 189 22.58 -17.31 0.41
CA ASP A 189 23.29 -17.47 -0.87
C ASP A 189 24.06 -16.18 -1.24
N GLY A 190 25.37 -16.16 -0.97
CA GLY A 190 26.25 -15.01 -1.24
C GLY A 190 26.67 -14.84 -2.71
N GLU A 191 26.27 -15.75 -3.61
CA GLU A 191 26.59 -15.67 -5.04
C GLU A 191 25.40 -15.14 -5.85
N ARG A 192 24.18 -15.26 -5.33
CA ARG A 192 22.95 -14.86 -6.01
C ARG A 192 22.48 -13.48 -5.58
N ILE A 193 22.24 -12.62 -6.56
CA ILE A 193 21.71 -11.27 -6.35
C ILE A 193 20.19 -11.31 -6.11
N VAL A 194 19.72 -10.54 -5.13
CA VAL A 194 18.30 -10.36 -4.79
C VAL A 194 17.76 -9.07 -5.38
N CYS A 195 18.49 -7.96 -5.22
CA CYS A 195 18.11 -6.68 -5.80
C CYS A 195 19.32 -5.76 -5.97
N TRP A 196 19.11 -4.67 -6.71
CA TRP A 196 20.03 -3.55 -6.73
C TRP A 196 19.29 -2.23 -6.89
N TYR A 197 19.98 -1.14 -6.56
CA TYR A 197 19.51 0.24 -6.70
C TYR A 197 20.69 1.20 -6.75
N ARG A 198 20.45 2.43 -7.19
CA ARG A 198 21.46 3.50 -7.20
C ARG A 198 21.11 4.56 -6.16
N PRO A 199 21.90 4.74 -5.09
CA PRO A 199 21.71 5.85 -4.16
C PRO A 199 21.77 7.21 -4.88
N LYS A 200 21.01 8.21 -4.40
CA LYS A 200 20.94 9.55 -5.02
C LYS A 200 22.30 10.27 -5.06
N ASP A 201 23.15 9.98 -4.10
CA ASP A 201 24.48 10.55 -3.90
C ASP A 201 25.61 9.69 -4.50
N SER A 202 25.28 8.63 -5.23
CA SER A 202 26.26 7.68 -5.78
C SER A 202 26.13 7.48 -7.31
N GLN A 203 27.28 7.25 -7.94
CA GLN A 203 27.36 6.76 -9.32
C GLN A 203 27.38 5.22 -9.39
N SER A 204 27.83 4.56 -8.32
CA SER A 204 27.79 3.10 -8.20
C SER A 204 26.42 2.62 -7.74
N PHE A 205 26.05 1.42 -8.19
CA PHE A 205 24.89 0.68 -7.70
C PHE A 205 25.25 -0.08 -6.43
N ARG A 206 24.28 -0.17 -5.51
CA ARG A 206 24.30 -1.07 -4.36
C ARG A 206 23.60 -2.34 -4.77
N VAL A 207 24.27 -3.48 -4.61
CA VAL A 207 23.80 -4.81 -5.01
C VAL A 207 23.68 -5.68 -3.77
N VAL A 208 22.48 -6.16 -3.48
CA VAL A 208 22.15 -6.99 -2.32
C VAL A 208 22.11 -8.46 -2.76
N TYR A 209 22.85 -9.31 -2.05
CA TYR A 209 22.94 -10.75 -2.31
C TYR A 209 21.99 -11.55 -1.39
N GLY A 210 21.82 -12.84 -1.68
CA GLY A 210 20.97 -13.75 -0.92
C GLY A 210 21.44 -13.97 0.52
N ASP A 211 22.73 -13.76 0.80
CA ASP A 211 23.29 -13.71 2.16
C ASP A 211 23.11 -12.35 2.86
N LEU A 212 22.35 -11.43 2.24
CA LEU A 212 22.09 -10.06 2.68
C LEU A 212 23.32 -9.15 2.68
N SER A 213 24.46 -9.61 2.16
CA SER A 213 25.62 -8.74 1.95
C SER A 213 25.33 -7.70 0.86
N VAL A 214 25.94 -6.52 1.01
CA VAL A 214 25.80 -5.43 0.03
C VAL A 214 27.15 -5.05 -0.54
N LYS A 215 27.23 -5.02 -1.87
CA LYS A 215 28.43 -4.62 -2.61
C LYS A 215 28.13 -3.42 -3.50
N SER A 216 29.13 -2.60 -3.72
CA SER A 216 29.06 -1.51 -4.71
C SER A 216 29.56 -2.02 -6.06
N MET A 217 28.82 -1.76 -7.13
CA MET A 217 29.14 -2.19 -8.51
C MET A 217 28.95 -1.04 -9.50
N ALA A 218 29.70 -1.04 -10.60
CA ALA A 218 29.42 -0.13 -11.72
C ALA A 218 28.20 -0.63 -12.51
N ALA A 219 27.58 0.26 -13.29
CA ALA A 219 26.43 -0.10 -14.12
C ALA A 219 26.77 -1.24 -15.12
N ASP A 220 27.97 -1.19 -15.69
CA ASP A 220 28.46 -2.17 -16.68
C ASP A 220 28.72 -3.56 -16.09
N ASP A 221 28.86 -3.67 -14.76
CA ASP A 221 29.08 -4.94 -14.06
C ASP A 221 27.75 -5.63 -13.65
N LEU A 222 26.60 -4.96 -13.84
CA LEU A 222 25.30 -5.52 -13.46
C LEU A 222 24.88 -6.63 -14.43
N PRO A 223 24.21 -7.69 -13.94
CA PRO A 223 23.81 -8.82 -14.77
C PRO A 223 22.69 -8.48 -15.76
N LEU A 224 21.97 -7.38 -15.55
CA LEU A 224 21.00 -6.83 -16.50
C LEU A 224 21.39 -5.39 -16.81
N GLN A 225 21.39 -5.04 -18.09
CA GLN A 225 21.62 -3.65 -18.51
C GLN A 225 20.50 -2.76 -17.97
N VAL A 226 20.90 -1.67 -17.35
CA VAL A 226 20.02 -0.59 -16.90
C VAL A 226 20.08 0.52 -17.95
N GLU A 227 18.92 0.93 -18.47
CA GLU A 227 18.86 2.15 -19.28
C GLU A 227 19.27 3.35 -18.41
N PRO A 228 20.02 4.32 -18.97
CA PRO A 228 20.54 5.48 -18.25
C PRO A 228 19.45 6.38 -17.66
#